data_AF-A0A8R2DJS2-F1
#
_entry.id   AF-A0A8R2DJS2-F1
#
_cell.length_a   1.000
_cell.length_b   1.000
_cell.length_c   1.000
_cell.angle_alpha   90.00
_cell.angle_beta   90.00
_cell.angle_gamma   90.00
#
_symmetry.space_group_name_H-M   'P 1'
#
loop_
_entity.id
_entity.type
_entity.pdbx_description
1 polymer ?
#
loop_
_entity_poly.entity_id
_entity_poly.type
_entity_poly.pdbx_seq_one_letter_code
_entity_poly.pdbx_strand_id
1 'polypeptide(L)'
;MAAYTCLVVPVLISANYRYPARWYPAVAKIVRRVARKLRPYFDCAKNVLRVAYAPLERTEKLFLQMNNLSTMMCQLLMFTACDRLFLSQAKLTSLYSLMFYNVVTYSVSYIREICTKEDWSPFVNVTRHSQVKHLAMSATKIVLEWTKAITFIVTITFILLAFGLEQGLEHYRPTALYTVTTGIYYLLSERTFLELWPIAISALKLERLEGMETLYFGVWARGVTTALAVPLVPALAWCGRWRLAILVLYLCVFVHGRHRLGEALIKLNEARGSLAKFRRATSQELATLEDVCAVCLGAMRSARVTPCAHYFHADCLRRCLAASDRCPICVRPYVFC
;
A
#
# COMPACT_ATOMS: atom_id res chain seq x y z
N MET A 1 32.83 30.49 18.15
CA MET A 1 31.97 31.65 17.78
C MET A 1 30.60 31.25 17.22
N ALA A 2 30.47 30.25 16.34
CA ALA A 2 29.17 29.83 15.78
C ALA A 2 28.24 29.05 16.74
N ALA A 3 28.78 28.39 17.77
CA ALA A 3 27.96 27.67 18.76
C ALA A 3 27.25 28.60 19.76
N TYR A 4 27.81 29.80 19.99
CA TYR A 4 27.27 30.78 20.95
C TYR A 4 25.98 31.43 20.42
N THR A 5 25.83 31.56 19.10
CA THR A 5 24.65 32.16 18.46
C THR A 5 23.46 31.21 18.40
N CYS A 6 23.67 29.89 18.30
CA CYS A 6 22.56 28.93 18.21
C CYS A 6 21.87 28.63 19.55
N LEU A 7 22.57 28.81 20.69
CA LEU A 7 21.98 28.59 22.02
C LEU A 7 21.38 29.88 22.62
N VAL A 8 21.93 31.05 22.30
CA VAL A 8 21.49 32.32 22.91
C VAL A 8 20.23 32.89 22.24
N VAL A 9 20.04 32.66 20.94
CA VAL A 9 18.87 33.16 20.20
C VAL A 9 17.54 32.50 20.63
N PRO A 10 17.45 31.17 20.82
CA PRO A 10 16.22 30.54 21.32
C PRO A 10 15.90 30.95 22.76
N VAL A 11 16.92 31.16 23.61
CA VAL A 11 16.75 31.56 25.02
C VAL A 11 16.28 33.01 25.12
N LEU A 12 16.77 33.92 24.28
CA LEU A 12 16.27 35.29 24.16
C LEU A 12 14.82 35.36 23.66
N ILE A 13 14.43 34.47 22.74
CA ILE A 13 13.04 34.39 22.25
C ILE A 13 12.11 33.82 23.33
N SER A 14 12.59 32.85 24.12
CA SER A 14 11.86 32.27 25.26
C SER A 14 11.68 33.26 26.44
N ALA A 15 12.72 34.04 26.76
CA ALA A 15 12.69 35.02 27.86
C ALA A 15 11.83 36.27 27.54
N ASN A 16 11.52 36.53 26.27
CA ASN A 16 10.80 37.72 25.81
C ASN A 16 9.25 37.60 25.91
N TYR A 17 8.73 36.70 26.75
CA TYR A 17 7.28 36.60 27.02
C TYR A 17 6.76 37.76 27.90
N ARG A 18 7.65 38.51 28.57
CA ARG A 18 7.28 39.56 29.53
C ARG A 18 7.08 40.96 28.92
N TYR A 19 7.49 41.17 27.67
CA TYR A 19 7.26 42.43 26.95
C TYR A 19 6.83 42.14 25.50
N PRO A 20 5.56 42.32 25.12
CA PRO A 20 5.16 42.18 23.72
C PRO A 20 5.88 43.26 22.92
N ALA A 21 6.88 42.84 22.13
CA ALA A 21 7.60 43.68 21.19
C ALA A 21 6.60 44.41 20.29
N ARG A 22 6.38 45.73 20.53
CA ARG A 22 5.47 46.59 19.75
C ARG A 22 5.72 46.55 18.24
N TRP A 23 6.92 46.16 17.82
CA TRP A 23 7.36 46.04 16.43
C TRP A 23 6.96 44.72 15.76
N TYR A 24 6.67 43.64 16.50
CA TYR A 24 6.24 42.35 15.94
C TYR A 24 4.93 42.45 15.10
N PRO A 25 3.85 43.10 15.58
CA PRO A 25 2.65 43.25 14.76
C PRO A 25 2.88 44.16 13.54
N ALA A 26 3.80 45.14 13.62
CA ALA A 26 4.15 46.01 12.51
C ALA A 26 4.91 45.25 11.41
N VAL A 27 5.92 44.45 11.78
CA VAL A 27 6.67 43.58 10.86
C VAL A 27 5.75 42.52 10.24
N ALA A 28 4.88 41.88 11.03
CA ALA A 28 3.89 40.93 10.52
C ALA A 28 2.89 41.57 9.53
N LYS A 29 2.59 42.87 9.67
CA LYS A 29 1.72 43.62 8.75
C LYS A 29 2.44 43.95 7.44
N ILE A 30 3.74 44.28 7.50
CA ILE A 30 4.60 44.52 6.34
C ILE A 30 4.80 43.22 5.54
N VAL A 31 5.16 42.12 6.22
CA VAL A 31 5.31 40.79 5.58
C VAL A 31 4.00 40.35 4.91
N ARG A 32 2.85 40.54 5.56
CA ARG A 32 1.54 40.24 4.95
C ARG A 32 1.22 41.13 3.73
N ARG A 33 1.69 42.38 3.71
CA ARG A 33 1.47 43.30 2.59
C ARG A 33 2.37 42.93 1.41
N VAL A 34 3.63 42.59 1.67
CA VAL A 34 4.58 42.08 0.66
C VAL A 34 4.12 40.73 0.10
N ALA A 35 3.70 39.81 0.97
CA ALA A 35 3.15 38.51 0.55
C ALA A 35 1.89 38.67 -0.32
N ARG A 36 0.99 39.61 0.00
CA ARG A 36 -0.17 39.94 -0.85
C ARG A 36 0.24 40.50 -2.21
N LYS A 37 1.28 41.34 -2.25
CA LYS A 37 1.78 41.95 -3.50
C LYS A 37 2.51 40.93 -4.38
N LEU A 38 3.18 39.94 -3.79
CA LEU A 38 3.88 38.85 -4.50
C LEU A 38 2.96 37.68 -4.87
N ARG A 39 1.83 37.49 -4.19
CA ARG A 39 0.84 36.43 -4.47
C ARG A 39 0.45 36.34 -5.96
N PRO A 40 0.06 37.43 -6.68
CA PRO A 40 -0.32 37.32 -8.09
C PRO A 40 0.84 36.89 -9.00
N TYR A 41 2.08 37.30 -8.69
CA TYR A 41 3.27 36.84 -9.43
C TYR A 41 3.53 35.36 -9.19
N PHE A 42 3.37 34.90 -7.95
CA PHE A 42 3.50 33.50 -7.60
C PHE A 42 2.40 32.64 -8.24
N ASP A 43 1.16 33.12 -8.27
CA ASP A 43 0.04 32.45 -8.91
C ASP A 43 0.22 32.38 -10.44
N CYS A 44 0.72 33.45 -11.06
CA CYS A 44 1.07 33.47 -12.48
C CYS A 44 2.20 32.47 -12.79
N ALA A 45 3.30 32.52 -12.03
CA ALA A 45 4.41 31.59 -12.19
C ALA A 45 3.96 30.13 -12.00
N LYS A 46 3.11 29.86 -11.00
CA LYS A 46 2.52 28.54 -10.76
C LYS A 46 1.63 28.08 -11.91
N ASN A 47 0.86 28.98 -12.52
CA ASN A 47 0.03 28.68 -13.68
C ASN A 47 0.87 28.38 -14.92
N VAL A 48 1.91 29.17 -15.21
CA VAL A 48 2.83 28.90 -16.32
C VAL A 48 3.53 27.56 -16.12
N LEU A 49 4.02 27.29 -14.90
CA LEU A 49 4.63 26.02 -14.56
C LEU A 49 3.64 24.86 -14.73
N ARG A 50 2.39 25.02 -14.27
CA ARG A 50 1.33 24.02 -14.44
C ARG A 50 1.03 23.74 -15.92
N VAL A 51 0.99 24.76 -16.77
CA VAL A 51 0.76 24.58 -18.22
C VAL A 51 1.95 23.87 -18.86
N ALA A 52 3.18 24.23 -18.49
CA ALA A 52 4.38 23.57 -18.99
C ALA A 52 4.49 22.09 -18.55
N TYR A 53 4.07 21.78 -17.32
CA TYR A 53 4.03 20.40 -16.78
C TYR A 53 2.79 19.60 -17.22
N ALA A 54 1.75 20.24 -17.75
CA ALA A 54 0.52 19.55 -18.16
C ALA A 54 0.73 18.39 -19.17
N PRO A 55 1.54 18.51 -20.23
CA PRO A 55 1.81 17.37 -21.12
C PRO A 55 2.57 16.25 -20.40
N LEU A 56 3.51 16.58 -19.52
CA LEU A 56 4.25 15.60 -18.73
C LEU A 56 3.33 14.84 -17.77
N GLU A 57 2.40 15.54 -17.11
CA GLU A 57 1.43 14.91 -16.22
C GLU A 57 0.51 13.94 -16.98
N ARG A 58 0.16 14.24 -18.23
CA ARG A 58 -0.61 13.31 -19.07
C ARG A 58 0.20 12.07 -19.42
N THR A 59 1.46 12.21 -19.80
CA THR A 59 2.31 11.05 -20.12
C THR A 59 2.57 10.19 -18.89
N GLU A 60 2.80 10.80 -17.72
CA GLU A 60 2.90 10.09 -16.44
C GLU A 60 1.64 9.29 -16.13
N LYS A 61 0.45 9.88 -16.31
CA LYS A 61 -0.83 9.18 -16.09
C LYS A 61 -1.04 8.03 -17.08
N LEU A 62 -0.73 8.23 -18.36
CA LEU A 62 -0.81 7.17 -19.38
C LEU A 62 0.16 6.02 -19.05
N PHE A 63 1.38 6.34 -18.64
CA PHE A 63 2.35 5.34 -18.19
C PHE A 63 1.84 4.55 -16.98
N LEU A 64 1.25 5.24 -16.00
CA LEU A 64 0.69 4.59 -14.82
C LEU A 64 -0.59 3.79 -15.08
N GLN A 65 -1.38 4.15 -16.10
CA GLN A 65 -2.53 3.36 -16.55
C GLN A 65 -2.09 1.98 -17.05
N MET A 66 -0.90 1.88 -17.66
CA MET A 66 -0.26 0.61 -17.98
C MET A 66 0.35 -0.02 -16.72
N ASN A 67 -0.50 -0.42 -15.76
CA ASN A 67 -0.09 -0.88 -14.43
C ASN A 67 1.06 -1.88 -14.47
N ASN A 68 0.93 -2.96 -15.25
CA ASN A 68 1.94 -4.02 -15.33
C ASN A 68 3.27 -3.53 -15.90
N LEU A 69 3.25 -2.68 -16.93
CA LEU A 69 4.47 -2.12 -17.51
C LEU A 69 5.17 -1.19 -16.51
N SER A 70 4.38 -0.33 -15.84
CA SER A 70 4.90 0.62 -14.87
C SER A 70 5.56 -0.05 -13.66
N THR A 71 4.96 -1.14 -13.15
CA THR A 71 5.49 -1.91 -12.03
C THR A 71 6.73 -2.69 -12.44
N MET A 72 6.73 -3.37 -13.59
CA MET A 72 7.89 -4.09 -14.12
C MET A 72 9.10 -3.16 -14.32
N MET A 73 8.88 -1.98 -14.92
CA MET A 73 9.94 -0.98 -15.11
C MET A 73 10.52 -0.50 -13.77
N CYS A 74 9.68 -0.28 -12.76
CA CYS A 74 10.15 0.18 -11.45
C CYS A 74 10.84 -0.95 -10.66
N GLN A 75 10.38 -2.19 -10.78
CA GLN A 75 11.08 -3.36 -10.24
C GLN A 75 12.47 -3.51 -10.87
N LEU A 76 12.57 -3.41 -12.20
CA LEU A 76 13.84 -3.47 -12.90
C LEU A 76 14.80 -2.34 -12.48
N LEU A 77 14.30 -1.10 -12.38
CA LEU A 77 15.11 0.04 -11.92
C LEU A 77 15.56 -0.11 -10.47
N MET A 78 14.68 -0.59 -9.60
CA MET A 78 15.01 -0.84 -8.20
C MET A 78 16.06 -1.95 -8.06
N PHE A 79 15.90 -3.04 -8.81
CA PHE A 79 16.81 -4.18 -8.75
C PHE A 79 18.18 -3.83 -9.33
N THR A 80 18.21 -3.08 -10.44
CA THR A 80 19.47 -2.56 -11.00
C THR A 80 20.14 -1.54 -10.08
N ALA A 81 19.37 -0.72 -9.35
CA ALA A 81 19.91 0.16 -8.30
C ALA A 81 20.57 -0.64 -7.17
N CYS A 82 19.86 -1.62 -6.62
CA CYS A 82 20.37 -2.49 -5.56
C CYS A 82 21.59 -3.31 -6.02
N ASP A 83 21.54 -3.86 -7.23
CA ASP A 83 22.65 -4.62 -7.83
C ASP A 83 23.91 -3.77 -7.89
N ARG A 84 23.79 -2.54 -8.39
CA ARG A 84 24.93 -1.62 -8.52
C ARG A 84 25.48 -1.15 -7.17
N LEU A 85 24.66 -1.06 -6.12
CA LEU A 85 25.09 -0.62 -4.80
C LEU A 85 25.68 -1.74 -3.93
N PHE A 86 25.05 -2.93 -3.95
CA PHE A 86 25.39 -4.02 -3.07
C PHE A 86 26.29 -5.08 -3.72
N LEU A 87 26.31 -5.17 -5.05
CA LEU A 87 27.15 -6.11 -5.80
C LEU A 87 28.17 -5.34 -6.67
N SER A 88 29.44 -5.73 -6.57
CA SER A 88 30.54 -5.01 -7.23
C SER A 88 30.75 -5.39 -8.71
N GLN A 89 30.31 -6.58 -9.15
CA GLN A 89 30.78 -7.15 -10.44
C GLN A 89 29.74 -7.89 -11.30
N ALA A 90 28.46 -7.93 -10.95
CA ALA A 90 27.51 -8.75 -11.69
C ALA A 90 26.73 -7.92 -12.74
N LYS A 91 26.76 -8.35 -14.01
CA LYS A 91 26.15 -7.61 -15.14
C LYS A 91 24.69 -7.98 -15.43
N LEU A 92 24.15 -9.06 -14.85
CA LEU A 92 22.83 -9.63 -15.19
C LEU A 92 22.02 -10.15 -13.99
N THR A 93 22.51 -9.97 -12.78
CA THR A 93 21.93 -10.51 -11.52
C THR A 93 20.54 -9.99 -11.23
N SER A 94 20.27 -8.73 -11.52
CA SER A 94 18.92 -8.15 -11.38
C SER A 94 17.85 -8.89 -12.18
N LEU A 95 18.15 -9.30 -13.42
CA LEU A 95 17.22 -10.05 -14.27
C LEU A 95 16.98 -11.47 -13.75
N TYR A 96 18.03 -12.14 -13.27
CA TYR A 96 17.91 -13.46 -12.65
C TYR A 96 17.09 -13.42 -11.36
N SER A 97 17.34 -12.44 -10.49
CA SER A 97 16.54 -12.25 -9.28
C SER A 97 15.06 -11.98 -9.61
N LEU A 98 14.79 -11.17 -10.64
CA LEU A 98 13.42 -10.89 -11.08
C LEU A 98 12.74 -12.15 -11.66
N MET A 99 13.45 -12.93 -12.47
CA MET A 99 12.96 -14.20 -13.01
C MET A 99 12.64 -15.18 -11.87
N PHE A 100 13.53 -15.31 -10.89
CA PHE A 100 13.32 -16.14 -9.71
C PHE A 100 12.05 -15.73 -8.96
N TYR A 101 11.87 -14.44 -8.67
CA TYR A 101 10.68 -13.98 -7.96
C TYR A 101 9.39 -14.15 -8.77
N ASN A 102 9.43 -13.95 -10.09
CA ASN A 102 8.28 -14.20 -10.96
C ASN A 102 7.86 -15.68 -10.96
N VAL A 103 8.83 -16.59 -10.95
CA VAL A 103 8.57 -18.02 -10.84
C VAL A 103 7.94 -18.36 -9.48
N VAL A 104 8.42 -17.76 -8.38
CA VAL A 104 7.79 -17.90 -7.06
C VAL A 104 6.35 -17.36 -7.06
N THR A 105 6.12 -16.19 -7.65
CA THR A 105 4.77 -15.60 -7.79
C THR A 105 3.84 -16.52 -8.57
N TYR A 106 4.33 -17.12 -9.65
CA TYR A 106 3.57 -18.08 -10.45
C TYR A 106 3.16 -19.29 -9.61
N SER A 107 4.07 -19.85 -8.81
CA SER A 107 3.76 -20.93 -7.88
C SER A 107 2.71 -20.54 -6.85
N VAL A 108 2.81 -19.35 -6.26
CA VAL A 108 1.81 -18.84 -5.30
C VAL A 108 0.46 -18.65 -5.98
N SER A 109 0.44 -18.12 -7.21
CA SER A 109 -0.80 -17.93 -7.98
C SER A 109 -1.46 -19.26 -8.31
N TYR A 110 -0.67 -20.28 -8.67
CA TYR A 110 -1.16 -21.63 -8.94
C TYR A 110 -1.79 -22.26 -7.69
N ILE A 111 -1.11 -22.17 -6.54
CA ILE A 111 -1.66 -22.63 -5.25
C ILE A 111 -2.97 -21.90 -4.93
N ARG A 112 -3.01 -20.57 -5.11
CA ARG A 112 -4.22 -19.76 -4.90
C ARG A 112 -5.36 -20.24 -5.79
N GLU A 113 -5.09 -20.53 -7.05
CA GLU A 113 -6.09 -21.01 -8.01
C GLU A 113 -6.67 -22.37 -7.58
N ILE A 114 -5.82 -23.31 -7.16
CA ILE A 114 -6.28 -24.60 -6.60
C ILE A 114 -7.15 -24.37 -5.35
N CYS A 115 -6.71 -23.51 -4.43
CA CYS A 115 -7.47 -23.24 -3.21
C CYS A 115 -8.84 -22.60 -3.47
N THR A 116 -8.98 -21.79 -4.53
CA THR A 116 -10.18 -20.99 -4.79
C THR A 116 -11.17 -21.64 -5.75
N LYS A 117 -10.71 -22.41 -6.74
CA LYS A 117 -11.59 -23.05 -7.74
C LYS A 117 -12.19 -24.36 -7.25
N GLU A 118 -11.62 -24.98 -6.23
CA GLU A 118 -12.02 -26.32 -5.82
C GLU A 118 -12.99 -26.29 -4.63
N ASP A 119 -14.17 -26.88 -4.83
CA ASP A 119 -15.13 -27.07 -3.74
C ASP A 119 -14.57 -28.11 -2.76
N TRP A 120 -14.00 -27.63 -1.65
CA TRP A 120 -13.51 -28.46 -0.54
C TRP A 120 -14.62 -29.17 0.24
N SER A 121 -15.85 -29.19 -0.28
CA SER A 121 -16.97 -29.86 0.37
C SER A 121 -16.74 -31.38 0.36
N PRO A 122 -16.77 -32.06 1.52
CA PRO A 122 -16.63 -33.51 1.61
C PRO A 122 -17.85 -34.29 1.08
N PHE A 123 -18.77 -33.60 0.39
CA PHE A 123 -20.01 -34.13 -0.14
C PHE A 123 -19.97 -34.08 -1.66
N VAL A 124 -20.23 -35.21 -2.30
CA VAL A 124 -20.34 -35.32 -3.76
C VAL A 124 -21.77 -35.74 -4.06
N ASN A 125 -22.52 -34.89 -4.75
CA ASN A 125 -23.90 -35.20 -5.12
C ASN A 125 -23.91 -36.21 -6.27
N VAL A 126 -24.13 -37.49 -5.95
CA VAL A 126 -24.25 -38.57 -6.95
C VAL A 126 -25.63 -38.54 -7.62
N THR A 127 -26.65 -37.99 -6.96
CA THR A 127 -27.99 -37.76 -7.53
C THR A 127 -28.50 -36.38 -7.12
N ARG A 128 -29.52 -35.84 -7.82
CA ARG A 128 -30.10 -34.51 -7.58
C ARG A 128 -30.56 -34.25 -6.13
N HIS A 129 -30.74 -35.30 -5.32
CA HIS A 129 -31.26 -35.18 -3.95
C HIS A 129 -30.46 -35.95 -2.88
N SER A 130 -29.33 -36.60 -3.20
CA SER A 130 -28.56 -37.37 -2.19
C SER A 130 -27.16 -36.80 -1.91
N GLN A 131 -26.95 -36.39 -0.67
CA GLN A 131 -25.67 -35.97 -0.10
C GLN A 131 -25.00 -37.17 0.58
N VAL A 132 -24.49 -38.12 -0.20
CA VAL A 132 -23.81 -39.30 0.37
C VAL A 132 -22.34 -38.94 0.64
N LYS A 133 -21.89 -39.16 1.88
CA LYS A 133 -20.54 -38.85 2.35
C LYS A 133 -19.54 -39.86 1.77
N HIS A 134 -18.96 -39.58 0.61
CA HIS A 134 -17.89 -40.41 0.04
C HIS A 134 -16.50 -39.90 0.45
N LEU A 135 -16.20 -40.10 1.74
CA LEU A 135 -14.98 -39.60 2.41
C LEU A 135 -13.69 -40.07 1.70
N ALA A 136 -13.67 -41.30 1.21
CA ALA A 136 -12.50 -41.88 0.53
C ALA A 136 -12.20 -41.21 -0.82
N MET A 137 -13.21 -40.92 -1.65
CA MET A 137 -13.01 -40.29 -2.97
C MET A 137 -12.70 -38.80 -2.84
N SER A 138 -13.25 -38.14 -1.81
CA SER A 138 -12.91 -36.75 -1.49
C SER A 138 -11.47 -36.63 -1.00
N ALA A 139 -11.03 -37.53 -0.11
CA ALA A 139 -9.66 -37.56 0.40
C ALA A 139 -8.64 -37.87 -0.70
N THR A 140 -8.90 -38.85 -1.58
CA THR A 140 -7.97 -39.16 -2.70
C THR A 140 -7.87 -38.02 -3.69
N LYS A 141 -8.98 -37.32 -3.99
CA LYS A 141 -8.96 -36.12 -4.86
C LYS A 141 -8.08 -35.02 -4.24
N ILE A 142 -8.27 -34.72 -2.96
CA ILE A 142 -7.44 -33.75 -2.23
C ILE A 142 -5.96 -34.14 -2.29
N VAL A 143 -5.63 -35.39 -1.96
CA VAL A 143 -4.24 -35.87 -1.97
C VAL A 143 -3.63 -35.78 -3.37
N LEU A 144 -4.37 -36.12 -4.43
CA LEU A 144 -3.88 -36.01 -5.82
C LEU A 144 -3.58 -34.57 -6.21
N GLU A 145 -4.45 -33.62 -5.88
CA GLU A 145 -4.25 -32.21 -6.22
C GLU A 145 -3.10 -31.59 -5.43
N TRP A 146 -2.97 -31.91 -4.13
CA TRP A 146 -1.80 -31.51 -3.35
C TRP A 146 -0.51 -32.14 -3.87
N THR A 147 -0.57 -33.40 -4.35
CA THR A 147 0.59 -34.05 -4.97
C THR A 147 0.99 -33.32 -6.25
N LYS A 148 0.05 -32.91 -7.10
CA LYS A 148 0.33 -32.08 -8.29
C LYS A 148 0.94 -30.73 -7.91
N ALA A 149 0.43 -30.07 -6.87
CA ALA A 149 0.99 -28.80 -6.39
C ALA A 149 2.42 -28.97 -5.87
N ILE A 150 2.68 -30.02 -5.08
CA ILE A 150 4.01 -30.32 -4.56
C ILE A 150 4.97 -30.67 -5.70
N THR A 151 4.58 -31.55 -6.63
CA THR A 151 5.44 -31.90 -7.77
C THR A 151 5.73 -30.70 -8.63
N PHE A 152 4.76 -29.81 -8.85
CA PHE A 152 4.95 -28.56 -9.57
C PHE A 152 5.93 -27.59 -8.87
N ILE A 153 5.84 -27.44 -7.54
CA ILE A 153 6.80 -26.63 -6.78
C ILE A 153 8.20 -27.27 -6.87
N VAL A 154 8.30 -28.59 -6.68
CA VAL A 154 9.57 -29.33 -6.76
C VAL A 154 10.20 -29.19 -8.14
N THR A 155 9.45 -29.37 -9.23
CA THR A 155 9.97 -29.19 -10.60
C THR A 155 10.43 -27.78 -10.85
N ILE A 156 9.69 -26.76 -10.39
CA ILE A 156 10.13 -25.36 -10.48
C ILE A 156 11.43 -25.12 -9.71
N THR A 157 11.53 -25.62 -8.46
CA THR A 157 12.76 -25.45 -7.67
C THR A 157 13.94 -26.15 -8.32
N PHE A 158 13.71 -27.32 -8.91
CA PHE A 158 14.72 -28.06 -9.65
C PHE A 158 15.14 -27.36 -10.94
N ILE A 159 14.19 -26.80 -11.70
CA ILE A 159 14.46 -25.99 -12.89
C ILE A 159 15.29 -24.76 -12.52
N LEU A 160 14.91 -24.05 -11.44
CA LEU A 160 15.68 -22.89 -10.95
C LEU A 160 17.08 -23.29 -10.50
N LEU A 161 17.23 -24.45 -9.84
CA LEU A 161 18.51 -24.98 -9.43
C LEU A 161 19.37 -25.39 -10.64
N ALA A 162 18.77 -26.04 -11.64
CA ALA A 162 19.42 -26.47 -12.87
C ALA A 162 19.87 -25.27 -13.73
N PHE A 163 19.00 -24.28 -13.94
CA PHE A 163 19.38 -23.01 -14.56
C PHE A 163 20.48 -22.31 -13.76
N GLY A 164 20.40 -22.39 -12.44
CA GLY A 164 21.43 -21.82 -11.58
C GLY A 164 22.78 -22.54 -11.70
N LEU A 165 22.79 -23.86 -11.83
CA LEU A 165 24.00 -24.67 -11.98
C LEU A 165 24.60 -24.56 -13.40
N GLU A 166 23.78 -24.46 -14.44
CA GLU A 166 24.21 -24.45 -15.84
C GLU A 166 24.68 -23.05 -16.33
N GLN A 167 24.07 -21.96 -15.84
CA GLN A 167 24.44 -20.59 -16.22
C GLN A 167 25.27 -19.89 -15.14
N GLY A 168 26.54 -20.28 -15.00
CA GLY A 168 27.60 -19.38 -14.50
C GLY A 168 27.35 -18.67 -13.15
N LEU A 169 26.74 -19.35 -12.17
CA LEU A 169 26.56 -18.80 -10.82
C LEU A 169 27.85 -18.74 -9.97
N GLU A 170 29.04 -18.92 -10.56
CA GLU A 170 30.29 -18.93 -9.77
C GLU A 170 30.48 -17.65 -8.93
N HIS A 171 29.84 -16.54 -9.34
CA HIS A 171 29.91 -15.25 -8.65
C HIS A 171 28.57 -14.76 -8.06
N TYR A 172 27.51 -15.56 -8.06
CA TYR A 172 26.23 -15.16 -7.47
C TYR A 172 26.20 -15.45 -5.97
N ARG A 173 26.76 -14.53 -5.20
CA ARG A 173 26.60 -14.48 -3.75
C ARG A 173 25.85 -13.22 -3.35
N PRO A 174 24.51 -13.21 -3.47
CA PRO A 174 23.75 -12.03 -3.11
C PRO A 174 23.90 -11.76 -1.61
N THR A 175 24.28 -10.54 -1.26
CA THR A 175 24.33 -10.11 0.15
C THR A 175 22.93 -10.21 0.76
N ALA A 176 22.83 -10.57 2.04
CA ALA A 176 21.53 -10.63 2.73
C ALA A 176 20.74 -9.31 2.64
N LEU A 177 21.43 -8.16 2.62
CA LEU A 177 20.80 -6.86 2.41
C LEU A 177 20.16 -6.73 1.03
N TYR A 178 20.82 -7.23 -0.02
CA TYR A 178 20.27 -7.23 -1.38
C TYR A 178 19.02 -8.11 -1.46
N THR A 179 19.07 -9.34 -0.94
CA THR A 179 17.92 -10.28 -1.02
C THR A 179 16.72 -9.79 -0.21
N VAL A 180 16.95 -9.23 0.98
CA VAL A 180 15.88 -8.69 1.83
C VAL A 180 15.27 -7.44 1.19
N THR A 181 16.08 -6.49 0.72
CA THR A 181 15.55 -5.25 0.12
C THR A 181 14.80 -5.50 -1.18
N THR A 182 15.37 -6.29 -2.10
CA THR A 182 14.72 -6.64 -3.37
C THR A 182 13.50 -7.54 -3.17
N GLY A 183 13.57 -8.50 -2.24
CA GLY A 183 12.46 -9.37 -1.90
C GLY A 183 11.27 -8.62 -1.29
N ILE A 184 11.51 -7.74 -0.31
CA ILE A 184 10.44 -6.90 0.27
C ILE A 184 9.84 -5.98 -0.79
N TYR A 185 10.68 -5.33 -1.61
CA TYR A 185 10.17 -4.45 -2.66
C TYR A 185 9.30 -5.22 -3.68
N TYR A 186 9.73 -6.42 -4.09
CA TYR A 186 8.99 -7.25 -5.02
C TYR A 186 7.66 -7.72 -4.42
N LEU A 187 7.67 -8.29 -3.20
CA LEU A 187 6.45 -8.74 -2.51
C LEU A 187 5.41 -7.64 -2.33
N LEU A 188 5.83 -6.39 -2.15
CA LEU A 188 4.94 -5.25 -1.95
C LEU A 188 4.54 -4.54 -3.25
N SER A 189 5.20 -4.83 -4.37
CA SER A 189 4.87 -4.23 -5.68
C SER A 189 4.05 -5.17 -6.56
N GLU A 190 4.22 -6.48 -6.39
CA GLU A 190 3.61 -7.49 -7.24
C GLU A 190 2.10 -7.65 -6.96
N ARG A 191 1.32 -7.76 -8.04
CA ARG A 191 -0.16 -7.70 -7.95
C ARG A 191 -0.73 -8.88 -7.16
N THR A 192 -0.20 -10.08 -7.38
CA THR A 192 -0.66 -11.31 -6.73
C THR A 192 -0.61 -11.20 -5.21
N PHE A 193 0.51 -10.69 -4.68
CA PHE A 193 0.68 -10.50 -3.24
C PHE A 193 -0.18 -9.35 -2.72
N LEU A 194 -0.30 -8.25 -3.48
CA LEU A 194 -1.17 -7.13 -3.10
C LEU A 194 -2.65 -7.52 -2.95
N GLU A 195 -3.12 -8.55 -3.67
CA GLU A 195 -4.47 -9.11 -3.51
C GLU A 195 -4.56 -10.15 -2.38
N LEU A 196 -3.49 -10.91 -2.15
CA LEU A 196 -3.46 -11.99 -1.15
C LEU A 196 -3.38 -11.47 0.29
N TRP A 197 -2.53 -10.47 0.54
CA TRP A 197 -2.29 -9.96 1.90
C TRP A 197 -3.53 -9.38 2.58
N PRO A 198 -4.39 -8.57 1.93
CA PRO A 198 -5.61 -8.09 2.55
C PRO A 198 -6.57 -9.22 2.96
N ILE A 199 -6.65 -10.29 2.18
CA ILE A 199 -7.48 -11.47 2.51
C ILE A 199 -6.93 -12.14 3.78
N ALA A 200 -5.61 -12.32 3.86
CA ALA A 200 -4.96 -12.86 5.03
C ALA A 200 -5.18 -11.98 6.27
N ILE A 201 -5.02 -10.66 6.15
CA ILE A 201 -5.25 -9.70 7.23
C ILE A 201 -6.73 -9.73 7.68
N SER A 202 -7.66 -9.86 6.74
CA SER A 202 -9.09 -9.95 7.05
C SER A 202 -9.46 -11.21 7.82
N ALA A 203 -8.76 -12.31 7.56
CA ALA A 203 -8.91 -13.53 8.34
C ALA A 203 -8.50 -13.36 9.81
N LEU A 204 -7.59 -12.43 10.13
CA LEU A 204 -7.19 -12.10 11.51
C LEU A 204 -8.24 -11.28 12.28
N LYS A 205 -9.29 -10.77 11.61
CA LYS A 205 -10.41 -10.01 12.21
C LYS A 205 -9.95 -8.92 13.19
N LEU A 206 -9.04 -8.06 12.75
CA LEU A 206 -8.47 -7.00 13.58
C LEU A 206 -9.46 -5.84 13.79
N GLU A 207 -9.96 -5.69 15.01
CA GLU A 207 -10.95 -4.66 15.37
C GLU A 207 -10.48 -3.22 15.11
N ARG A 208 -9.16 -2.98 15.19
CA ARG A 208 -8.56 -1.64 15.00
C ARG A 208 -8.71 -1.10 13.57
N LEU A 209 -8.80 -1.99 12.58
CA LEU A 209 -8.79 -1.62 11.16
C LEU A 209 -10.19 -1.30 10.62
N GLU A 210 -11.25 -1.54 11.41
CA GLU A 210 -12.63 -1.17 11.07
C GLU A 210 -13.08 -1.64 9.67
N GLY A 211 -12.54 -2.77 9.19
CA GLY A 211 -12.79 -3.32 7.85
C GLY A 211 -12.04 -2.63 6.70
N MET A 212 -11.33 -1.52 6.94
CA MET A 212 -10.56 -0.80 5.93
C MET A 212 -9.20 -1.45 5.61
N GLU A 213 -9.03 -2.74 5.85
CA GLU A 213 -7.76 -3.47 5.77
C GLU A 213 -7.13 -3.39 4.37
N THR A 214 -7.97 -3.48 3.33
CA THR A 214 -7.55 -3.35 1.93
C THR A 214 -6.95 -1.96 1.62
N LEU A 215 -7.56 -0.90 2.14
CA LEU A 215 -7.11 0.49 1.94
C LEU A 215 -5.83 0.77 2.73
N TYR A 216 -5.77 0.33 4.00
CA TYR A 216 -4.58 0.48 4.83
C TYR A 216 -3.39 -0.29 4.27
N PHE A 217 -3.59 -1.55 3.89
CA PHE A 217 -2.53 -2.35 3.29
C PHE A 217 -2.06 -1.75 1.96
N GLY A 218 -3.00 -1.25 1.14
CA GLY A 218 -2.66 -0.59 -0.12
C GLY A 218 -1.78 0.66 0.06
N VAL A 219 -2.07 1.48 1.08
CA VAL A 219 -1.24 2.65 1.44
C VAL A 219 0.10 2.19 2.02
N TRP A 220 0.08 1.22 2.93
CA TRP A 220 1.29 0.72 3.58
C TRP A 220 2.27 0.12 2.57
N ALA A 221 1.82 -0.75 1.67
CA ALA A 221 2.68 -1.35 0.65
C ALA A 221 3.31 -0.30 -0.30
N ARG A 222 2.53 0.70 -0.73
CA ARG A 222 3.03 1.81 -1.57
C ARG A 222 3.96 2.76 -0.79
N GLY A 223 3.69 2.97 0.49
CA GLY A 223 4.53 3.77 1.38
C GLY A 223 5.88 3.10 1.65
N VAL A 224 5.89 1.79 1.90
CA VAL A 224 7.13 1.04 2.13
C VAL A 224 7.97 0.93 0.86
N THR A 225 7.36 0.65 -0.30
CA THR A 225 8.11 0.59 -1.57
C THR A 225 8.76 1.93 -1.94
N THR A 226 8.05 3.04 -1.76
CA THR A 226 8.62 4.38 -1.94
C THR A 226 9.69 4.70 -0.89
N ALA A 227 9.47 4.35 0.38
CA ALA A 227 10.45 4.53 1.45
C ALA A 227 11.74 3.73 1.25
N LEU A 228 11.66 2.52 0.67
CA LEU A 228 12.84 1.73 0.30
C LEU A 228 13.64 2.37 -0.83
N ALA A 229 12.98 3.05 -1.78
CA ALA A 229 13.63 3.71 -2.91
C ALA A 229 14.36 5.01 -2.50
N VAL A 230 13.84 5.75 -1.52
CA VAL A 230 14.39 7.04 -1.06
C VAL A 230 15.89 6.98 -0.66
N PRO A 231 16.36 6.06 0.20
CA PRO A 231 17.76 6.00 0.60
C PRO A 231 18.70 5.51 -0.51
N LEU A 232 18.18 4.77 -1.50
CA LEU A 232 18.99 4.30 -2.63
C LEU A 232 19.42 5.44 -3.55
N VAL A 233 18.60 6.49 -3.69
CA VAL A 233 18.92 7.66 -4.53
C VAL A 233 20.21 8.38 -4.09
N PRO A 234 20.37 8.85 -2.84
CA PRO A 234 21.59 9.50 -2.40
C PRO A 234 22.78 8.53 -2.39
N ALA A 235 22.58 7.25 -2.08
CA ALA A 235 23.63 6.24 -2.15
C ALA A 235 24.18 6.09 -3.60
N LEU A 236 23.29 6.04 -4.60
CA LEU A 236 23.68 5.98 -6.02
C LEU A 236 24.39 7.25 -6.50
N ALA A 237 23.94 8.41 -6.03
CA ALA A 237 24.57 9.69 -6.30
C ALA A 237 26.01 9.72 -5.73
N TRP A 238 26.20 9.21 -4.51
CA TRP A 238 27.52 9.11 -3.87
C TRP A 238 28.48 8.21 -4.65
N CYS A 239 27.98 7.11 -5.21
CA CYS A 239 28.75 6.22 -6.08
C CYS A 239 29.03 6.78 -7.50
N GLY A 240 28.67 8.05 -7.78
CA GLY A 240 28.91 8.71 -9.07
C GLY A 240 27.98 8.28 -10.20
N ARG A 241 26.91 7.52 -9.92
CA ARG A 241 25.99 6.98 -10.93
C ARG A 241 24.73 7.84 -11.10
N TRP A 242 24.95 9.10 -11.43
CA TRP A 242 23.90 10.15 -11.48
C TRP A 242 22.72 9.83 -12.40
N ARG A 243 22.97 9.24 -13.58
CA ARG A 243 21.89 8.91 -14.53
C ARG A 243 20.88 7.95 -13.92
N LEU A 244 21.35 6.91 -13.24
CA LEU A 244 20.49 5.91 -12.61
C LEU A 244 19.82 6.48 -11.36
N ALA A 245 20.53 7.29 -10.57
CA ALA A 245 19.96 8.00 -9.43
C ALA A 245 18.77 8.90 -9.84
N ILE A 246 18.90 9.66 -10.94
CA ILE A 246 17.85 10.53 -11.45
C ILE A 246 16.64 9.71 -11.92
N LEU A 247 16.85 8.59 -12.62
CA LEU A 247 15.77 7.72 -13.08
C LEU A 247 14.99 7.10 -11.91
N VAL A 248 15.69 6.58 -10.89
CA VAL A 248 15.07 6.00 -9.68
C VAL A 248 14.33 7.08 -8.88
N LEU A 249 14.93 8.26 -8.71
CA LEU A 249 14.30 9.40 -8.06
C LEU A 249 13.02 9.82 -8.78
N TYR A 250 13.05 9.89 -10.11
CA TYR A 250 11.89 10.31 -10.89
C TYR A 250 10.79 9.24 -10.88
N LEU A 251 11.08 8.00 -11.27
CA LEU A 251 10.05 6.97 -11.45
C LEU A 251 9.61 6.32 -10.14
N CYS A 252 10.55 5.90 -9.29
CA CYS A 252 10.25 5.13 -8.08
C CYS A 252 9.91 6.00 -6.87
N VAL A 253 10.42 7.23 -6.80
CA VAL A 253 10.14 8.15 -5.67
C VAL A 253 9.09 9.19 -6.07
N PHE A 254 9.34 10.00 -7.11
CA PHE A 254 8.46 11.11 -7.47
C PHE A 254 7.14 10.65 -8.08
N VAL A 255 7.16 9.89 -9.18
CA VAL A 255 5.95 9.43 -9.88
C VAL A 255 5.13 8.49 -8.99
N HIS A 256 5.77 7.48 -8.39
CA HIS A 256 5.09 6.55 -7.46
C HIS A 256 4.59 7.24 -6.19
N GLY A 257 5.41 8.08 -5.55
CA GLY A 257 5.02 8.80 -4.33
C GLY A 257 3.87 9.77 -4.59
N ARG A 258 3.94 10.57 -5.66
CA ARG A 258 2.92 11.56 -6.00
C ARG A 258 1.61 10.91 -6.43
N HIS A 259 1.65 9.96 -7.37
CA HIS A 259 0.44 9.40 -7.96
C HIS A 259 -0.06 8.17 -7.22
N ARG A 260 0.75 7.11 -7.09
CA ARG A 260 0.29 5.84 -6.47
C ARG A 260 0.00 6.00 -4.99
N LEU A 261 0.95 6.54 -4.22
CA LEU A 261 0.79 6.74 -2.78
C LEU A 261 -0.19 7.89 -2.50
N GLY A 262 -0.09 9.00 -3.24
CA GLY A 262 -1.03 10.12 -3.12
C GLY A 262 -2.49 9.72 -3.34
N GLU A 263 -2.79 9.00 -4.42
CA GLU A 263 -4.15 8.51 -4.71
C GLU A 263 -4.64 7.54 -3.62
N ALA A 264 -3.78 6.61 -3.16
CA ALA A 264 -4.13 5.68 -2.09
C ALA A 264 -4.41 6.41 -0.77
N LEU A 265 -3.62 7.43 -0.43
CA LEU A 265 -3.83 8.26 0.76
C LEU A 265 -5.11 9.08 0.68
N ILE A 266 -5.43 9.64 -0.49
CA ILE A 266 -6.68 10.38 -0.69
C ILE A 266 -7.87 9.45 -0.44
N LYS A 267 -7.89 8.26 -1.06
CA LYS A 267 -8.96 7.26 -0.86
C LYS A 267 -9.08 6.84 0.61
N LEU A 268 -7.96 6.63 1.29
CA LEU A 268 -7.97 6.29 2.73
C LEU A 268 -8.49 7.45 3.59
N ASN A 269 -8.09 8.68 3.30
CA ASN A 269 -8.52 9.86 4.03
C ASN A 269 -10.00 10.18 3.81
N GLU A 270 -10.51 9.98 2.60
CA GLU A 270 -11.94 10.10 2.29
C GLU A 270 -12.76 9.05 3.05
N ALA A 271 -12.32 7.78 3.01
CA ALA A 271 -12.96 6.69 3.74
C ALA A 271 -12.94 6.91 5.25
N ARG A 272 -11.81 7.38 5.79
CA ARG A 272 -11.67 7.69 7.21
C ARG A 272 -12.48 8.93 7.59
N GLY A 273 -12.51 9.94 6.73
CA GLY A 273 -13.21 11.21 6.94
C GLY A 273 -14.73 11.06 6.94
N SER A 274 -15.28 10.21 6.07
CA SER A 274 -16.72 9.90 6.06
C SER A 274 -17.13 9.20 7.36
N LEU A 275 -16.32 8.26 7.84
CA LEU A 275 -16.58 7.52 9.07
C LEU A 275 -16.26 8.32 10.35
N ALA A 276 -15.35 9.29 10.29
CA ALA A 276 -14.93 10.09 11.45
C ALA A 276 -16.08 10.88 12.10
N LYS A 277 -17.14 11.19 11.33
CA LYS A 277 -18.34 11.88 11.82
C LYS A 277 -19.20 11.01 12.74
N PHE A 278 -19.05 9.68 12.67
CA PHE A 278 -19.84 8.73 13.42
C PHE A 278 -19.11 8.26 14.67
N ARG A 279 -19.80 8.16 15.80
CA ARG A 279 -19.23 7.69 17.06
C ARG A 279 -18.85 6.21 16.94
N ARG A 280 -17.72 5.81 17.52
CA ARG A 280 -17.38 4.39 17.73
C ARG A 280 -18.16 3.85 18.92
N ALA A 281 -18.81 2.71 18.73
CA ALA A 281 -19.51 2.03 19.82
C ALA A 281 -18.49 1.44 20.82
N THR A 282 -18.82 1.46 22.11
CA THR A 282 -17.96 0.84 23.13
C THR A 282 -18.18 -0.67 23.17
N SER A 283 -17.21 -1.42 23.69
CA SER A 283 -17.35 -2.87 23.85
C SER A 283 -18.53 -3.25 24.75
N GLN A 284 -18.84 -2.42 25.76
CA GLN A 284 -19.99 -2.60 26.64
C GLN A 284 -21.31 -2.42 25.88
N GLU A 285 -21.46 -1.38 25.06
CA GLU A 285 -22.65 -1.17 24.23
C GLU A 285 -22.90 -2.34 23.27
N LEU A 286 -21.82 -2.87 22.67
CA LEU A 286 -21.92 -4.04 21.78
C LEU A 286 -22.34 -5.30 22.53
N ALA A 287 -21.77 -5.52 23.72
CA ALA A 287 -22.11 -6.66 24.56
C ALA A 287 -23.55 -6.62 25.06
N THR A 288 -24.13 -5.44 25.27
CA THR A 288 -25.54 -5.31 25.66
C THR A 288 -26.52 -5.43 24.50
N LEU A 289 -26.09 -5.08 23.28
CA LEU A 289 -26.95 -5.13 22.10
C LEU A 289 -27.10 -6.56 21.57
N GLU A 290 -26.02 -7.37 21.60
CA GLU A 290 -25.92 -8.74 21.04
C GLU A 290 -26.55 -8.92 19.65
N ASP A 291 -26.53 -7.87 18.83
CA ASP A 291 -27.25 -7.84 17.54
C ASP A 291 -26.31 -8.08 16.34
N VAL A 292 -26.93 -8.39 15.20
CA VAL A 292 -26.27 -8.56 13.89
C VAL A 292 -26.38 -7.28 13.07
N CYS A 293 -25.37 -6.99 12.25
CA CYS A 293 -25.43 -5.81 11.41
C CYS A 293 -26.54 -5.96 10.35
N ALA A 294 -27.50 -5.03 10.31
CA ALA A 294 -28.64 -5.08 9.39
C ALA A 294 -28.28 -5.09 7.89
N VAL A 295 -27.03 -4.77 7.53
CA VAL A 295 -26.58 -4.70 6.12
C VAL A 295 -25.94 -6.02 5.66
N CYS A 296 -25.08 -6.63 6.47
CA CYS A 296 -24.37 -7.86 6.11
C CYS A 296 -24.83 -9.10 6.89
N LEU A 297 -25.74 -8.92 7.86
CA LEU A 297 -26.27 -9.93 8.76
C LEU A 297 -25.19 -10.66 9.58
N GLY A 298 -23.99 -10.08 9.68
CA GLY A 298 -22.88 -10.62 10.46
C GLY A 298 -22.85 -10.09 11.89
N ALA A 299 -22.32 -10.88 12.81
CA ALA A 299 -22.13 -10.50 14.21
C ALA A 299 -21.28 -9.22 14.36
N MET A 300 -21.67 -8.34 15.28
CA MET A 300 -20.99 -7.07 15.51
C MET A 300 -19.91 -7.20 16.61
N ARG A 301 -18.63 -7.14 16.21
CA ARG A 301 -17.47 -6.99 17.14
C ARG A 301 -16.95 -5.56 17.21
N SER A 302 -17.14 -4.79 16.15
CA SER A 302 -16.87 -3.35 16.10
C SER A 302 -17.98 -2.67 15.30
N ALA A 303 -18.49 -1.55 15.79
CA ALA A 303 -19.58 -0.84 15.13
C ALA A 303 -19.42 0.68 15.22
N ARG A 304 -20.02 1.36 14.24
CA ARG A 304 -20.25 2.80 14.22
C ARG A 304 -21.71 3.08 14.54
N VAL A 305 -21.92 4.07 15.40
CA VAL A 305 -23.25 4.50 15.84
C VAL A 305 -23.65 5.73 15.04
N THR A 306 -24.82 5.66 14.43
CA THR A 306 -25.42 6.79 13.71
C THR A 306 -26.07 7.78 14.67
N PRO A 307 -26.30 9.05 14.28
CA PRO A 307 -27.05 10.01 15.09
C PRO A 307 -28.47 9.55 15.45
N CYS A 308 -29.06 8.65 14.66
CA CYS A 308 -30.34 8.00 14.96
C CYS A 308 -30.22 6.74 15.83
N ALA A 309 -29.08 6.54 16.49
CA ALA A 309 -28.79 5.44 17.42
C ALA A 309 -28.83 4.02 16.82
N HIS A 310 -28.58 3.88 15.51
CA HIS A 310 -28.43 2.56 14.86
C HIS A 310 -26.96 2.17 14.72
N TYR A 311 -26.70 0.85 14.79
CA TYR A 311 -25.37 0.26 14.79
C TYR A 311 -25.07 -0.45 13.47
N PHE A 312 -23.90 -0.20 12.90
CA PHE A 312 -23.43 -0.85 11.67
C PHE A 312 -21.94 -1.14 11.76
N HIS A 313 -21.44 -2.18 11.05
CA HIS A 313 -20.00 -2.27 10.81
C HIS A 313 -19.53 -1.03 10.05
N ALA A 314 -18.34 -0.53 10.37
CA ALA A 314 -17.78 0.66 9.73
C ALA A 314 -17.71 0.52 8.20
N ASP A 315 -17.34 -0.66 7.71
CA ASP A 315 -17.31 -0.95 6.27
C ASP A 315 -18.69 -0.97 5.61
N CYS A 316 -19.69 -1.55 6.28
CA CYS A 316 -21.06 -1.59 5.78
C CYS A 316 -21.63 -0.17 5.71
N LEU A 317 -21.44 0.61 6.78
CA LEU A 317 -21.86 2.01 6.82
C LEU A 317 -21.19 2.83 5.72
N ARG A 318 -19.88 2.66 5.48
CA ARG A 318 -19.16 3.35 4.41
C ARG A 318 -19.72 3.04 3.02
N ARG A 319 -20.06 1.77 2.74
CA ARG A 319 -20.70 1.39 1.47
C ARG A 319 -22.10 2.01 1.34
N CYS A 320 -22.88 2.02 2.41
CA CYS A 320 -24.18 2.68 2.42
C CYS A 320 -24.07 4.19 2.17
N LEU A 321 -23.10 4.87 2.79
CA LEU A 321 -22.83 6.30 2.60
C LEU A 321 -22.40 6.63 1.16
N ALA A 322 -21.72 5.70 0.48
CA ALA A 322 -21.37 5.89 -0.93
C ALA A 322 -22.60 5.84 -1.86
N ALA A 323 -23.69 5.18 -1.43
CA ALA A 323 -24.92 5.03 -2.20
C ALA A 323 -26.03 6.03 -1.79
N SER A 324 -26.15 6.34 -0.50
CA SER A 324 -27.20 7.22 0.03
C SER A 324 -26.80 7.85 1.38
N ASP A 325 -27.15 9.12 1.57
CA ASP A 325 -26.94 9.87 2.82
C ASP A 325 -28.05 9.64 3.87
N ARG A 326 -28.72 8.48 3.83
CA ARG A 326 -29.82 8.12 4.74
C ARG A 326 -29.51 6.84 5.49
N CYS A 327 -30.09 6.70 6.68
CA CYS A 327 -29.94 5.49 7.47
C CYS A 327 -30.67 4.30 6.81
N PRO A 328 -30.02 3.13 6.61
CA PRO A 328 -30.66 1.96 6.03
C PRO A 328 -31.87 1.43 6.82
N ILE A 329 -31.91 1.67 8.14
CA ILE A 329 -32.98 1.17 9.01
C ILE A 329 -34.17 2.14 9.06
N CYS A 330 -33.93 3.42 9.35
CA CYS A 330 -35.02 4.40 9.56
C CYS A 330 -35.21 5.41 8.43
N VAL A 331 -34.40 5.37 7.37
CA VAL A 331 -34.46 6.24 6.19
C VAL A 331 -34.32 7.75 6.51
N ARG A 332 -33.98 8.10 7.77
CA ARG A 332 -33.73 9.48 8.19
C ARG A 332 -32.37 9.97 7.66
N PRO A 333 -32.25 11.25 7.28
CA PRO A 333 -30.96 11.84 6.92
C PRO A 333 -30.05 11.93 8.16
N TYR A 334 -28.74 11.85 7.94
CA TYR A 334 -27.76 12.02 9.01
C TYR A 334 -27.62 13.50 9.37
N VAL A 335 -28.24 13.91 10.47
CA VAL A 335 -28.09 15.25 11.05
C VAL A 335 -27.11 15.16 12.22
N PHE A 336 -26.01 15.90 12.13
CA PHE A 336 -25.02 16.04 13.20
C PHE A 336 -25.26 17.39 13.86
N CYS A 337 -25.70 17.38 15.12
CA CYS A 337 -25.94 18.59 15.91
C CYS A 337 -24.63 19.17 16.45
#